data_AF-A0A0R1X0U9-F1
#
_entry.id   AF-A0A0R1X0U9-F1
#
_cell.length_a   1.000
_cell.length_b   1.000
_cell.length_c   1.000
_cell.angle_alpha   90.00
_cell.angle_beta   90.00
_cell.angle_gamma   90.00
#
_symmetry.space_group_name_H-M   'P 1'
#
loop_
_entity.id
_entity.type
_entity.pdbx_description
1 polymer ?
#
loop_
_entity_poly.entity_id
_entity_poly.type
_entity_poly.pdbx_seq_one_letter_code
_entity_poly.pdbx_strand_id
1 'polypeptide(L)'
;MIIVLVIISAFSFYFFNAVKPKLPGHLLYAGISLVVLIASITAFVMHDTNHLGMKEEVTTKTYHLASLNDKMNILTYKQLGTSGKEKVFVYKTSVNQKKPLKTRVAVDTKITLHKNATANKVKVTSTHYVYKDKLSEVMFGILNDNKQLKNKQYDFYVDNSWLVVDTDTAAKLPALLKSHQADMQAMIQANMKASMQQAQKDKANMSQEQQINLQKQLLEEAKVKAIKQLLK
;
A
#
# COMPACT_ATOMS: atom_id res chain seq x y z
N MET A 1 -3.02 -10.54 30.33
CA MET A 1 -2.59 -10.76 31.73
C MET A 1 -1.90 -9.54 32.37
N ILE A 2 -1.30 -8.63 31.59
CA ILE A 2 -0.53 -7.51 32.12
C ILE A 2 -1.33 -6.58 33.04
N ILE A 3 -2.59 -6.25 32.69
CA ILE A 3 -3.48 -5.44 33.53
C ILE A 3 -3.73 -6.12 34.89
N VAL A 4 -3.92 -7.43 34.89
CA VAL A 4 -4.13 -8.22 36.11
C VAL A 4 -2.88 -8.19 37.00
N LEU A 5 -1.68 -8.27 36.40
CA LEU A 5 -0.42 -8.17 37.14
C LEU A 5 -0.23 -6.81 37.80
N VAL A 6 -0.57 -5.71 37.10
CA VAL A 6 -0.54 -4.35 37.68
C VAL A 6 -1.47 -4.27 38.90
N ILE A 7 -2.70 -4.77 38.76
CA ILE A 7 -3.70 -4.75 39.83
C ILE A 7 -3.23 -5.58 41.04
N ILE A 8 -2.83 -6.84 40.82
CA ILE A 8 -2.40 -7.73 41.91
C ILE A 8 -1.16 -7.19 42.62
N SER A 9 -0.18 -6.67 41.88
CA SER A 9 1.04 -6.11 42.48
C SER A 9 0.77 -4.84 43.30
N ALA A 10 -0.10 -3.94 42.82
CA ALA A 10 -0.54 -2.77 43.57
C ALA A 10 -1.26 -3.15 44.87
N PHE A 11 -2.22 -4.08 44.79
CA PHE A 11 -2.92 -4.59 45.98
C PHE A 11 -1.97 -5.29 46.95
N SER A 12 -1.02 -6.09 46.45
CA SER A 12 -0.04 -6.78 47.29
C SER A 12 0.86 -5.79 48.01
N PHE A 13 1.34 -4.76 47.31
CA PHE A 13 2.14 -3.68 47.90
C PHE A 13 1.38 -2.96 49.02
N TYR A 14 0.12 -2.62 48.78
CA TYR A 14 -0.75 -2.03 49.80
C TYR A 14 -0.97 -2.98 50.99
N PHE A 15 -1.25 -4.26 50.72
CA PHE A 15 -1.56 -5.24 51.75
C PHE A 15 -0.39 -5.46 52.73
N PHE A 16 0.84 -5.62 52.22
CA PHE A 16 2.00 -5.86 53.07
C PHE A 16 2.45 -4.60 53.84
N ASN A 17 2.22 -3.40 53.31
CA ASN A 17 2.57 -2.16 54.02
C ASN A 17 1.47 -1.69 54.99
N ALA A 18 0.21 -1.65 54.56
CA ALA A 18 -0.88 -1.01 55.31
C ALA A 18 -1.69 -1.99 56.16
N VAL A 19 -1.94 -3.21 55.65
CA VAL A 19 -2.84 -4.17 56.32
C VAL A 19 -2.08 -5.11 57.25
N LYS A 20 -0.90 -5.59 56.84
CA LYS A 20 -0.08 -6.55 57.59
C LYS A 20 1.36 -6.06 57.88
N PRO A 21 1.54 -4.87 58.48
CA PRO A 21 2.88 -4.34 58.77
C PRO A 21 3.66 -5.15 59.81
N LYS A 22 2.98 -5.97 60.63
CA LYS A 22 3.62 -6.82 61.65
C LYS A 22 4.05 -8.20 61.14
N LEU A 23 3.81 -8.52 59.86
CA LEU A 23 4.23 -9.81 59.29
C LEU A 23 5.78 -9.84 59.19
N PRO A 24 6.45 -10.91 59.65
CA PRO A 24 7.89 -11.03 59.47
C PRO A 24 8.23 -11.03 57.98
N GLY A 25 9.16 -10.17 57.57
CA GLY A 25 9.55 -10.02 56.16
C GLY A 25 8.61 -9.16 55.31
N HIS A 26 7.62 -8.45 55.89
CA HIS A 26 6.69 -7.61 55.13
C HIS A 26 7.39 -6.60 54.19
N LEU A 27 8.52 -6.00 54.61
CA LEU A 27 9.31 -5.09 53.77
C LEU A 27 9.90 -5.78 52.53
N LEU A 28 10.29 -7.05 52.64
CA LEU A 28 10.79 -7.81 51.50
C LEU A 28 9.68 -8.10 50.51
N TYR A 29 8.52 -8.58 50.99
CA TYR A 29 7.36 -8.84 50.13
C TYR A 29 6.83 -7.55 49.49
N ALA A 30 6.78 -6.46 50.25
CA ALA A 30 6.47 -5.13 49.75
C ALA A 30 7.48 -4.70 48.67
N GLY A 31 8.78 -4.83 48.92
CA GLY A 31 9.83 -4.53 47.95
C GLY A 31 9.67 -5.31 46.64
N ILE A 32 9.43 -6.62 46.72
CA ILE A 32 9.19 -7.46 45.54
C ILE A 32 7.94 -7.00 44.80
N SER A 33 6.83 -6.75 45.51
CA SER A 33 5.59 -6.29 44.87
C SER A 33 5.75 -4.91 44.20
N LEU A 34 6.55 -4.01 44.79
CA LEU A 34 6.89 -2.72 44.18
C LEU A 34 7.70 -2.89 42.90
N VAL A 35 8.71 -3.76 42.92
CA VAL A 35 9.52 -4.07 41.71
C VAL A 35 8.64 -4.66 40.61
N VAL A 36 7.77 -5.61 40.94
CA VAL A 36 6.84 -6.21 39.97
C VAL A 36 5.86 -5.18 39.43
N LEU A 37 5.34 -4.28 40.28
CA LEU A 37 4.45 -3.21 39.86
C LEU A 37 5.15 -2.28 38.85
N ILE A 38 6.33 -1.76 39.20
CA ILE A 38 7.12 -0.88 38.32
C ILE A 38 7.44 -1.58 37.00
N ALA A 39 7.87 -2.85 37.05
CA ALA A 39 8.18 -3.63 35.86
C ALA A 39 6.95 -3.85 34.97
N SER A 40 5.79 -4.14 35.57
CA SER A 40 4.54 -4.37 34.84
C SER A 40 4.01 -3.10 34.15
N ILE A 41 4.08 -1.95 34.83
CA ILE A 41 3.70 -0.65 34.24
C ILE A 41 4.66 -0.29 33.11
N THR A 42 5.97 -0.44 33.34
CA THR A 42 6.98 -0.17 32.30
C THR A 42 6.76 -1.07 31.08
N ALA A 43 6.51 -2.37 31.29
CA ALA A 43 6.23 -3.30 30.21
C ALA A 43 4.93 -2.96 29.47
N PHE A 44 3.90 -2.51 30.17
CA PHE A 44 2.65 -2.04 29.56
C PHE A 44 2.88 -0.80 28.68
N VAL A 45 3.55 0.23 29.20
CA VAL A 45 3.85 1.44 28.44
C VAL A 45 4.73 1.10 27.23
N MET A 46 5.77 0.30 27.41
CA MET A 46 6.67 -0.09 26.32
C MET A 46 5.97 -0.98 25.28
N HIS A 47 4.98 -1.76 25.67
CA HIS A 47 4.13 -2.47 24.71
C HIS A 47 3.28 -1.49 23.91
N ASP A 48 2.62 -0.54 24.57
CA ASP A 48 1.76 0.45 23.91
C ASP A 48 2.54 1.39 22.97
N THR A 49 3.68 1.91 23.42
CA THR A 49 4.46 2.89 22.65
C THR A 49 5.46 2.25 21.69
N ASN A 50 6.10 1.15 22.08
CA ASN A 50 7.20 0.53 21.35
C ASN A 50 6.86 -0.87 20.81
N HIS A 51 5.61 -1.33 20.96
CA HIS A 51 5.16 -2.64 20.49
C HIS A 51 5.98 -3.80 21.07
N LEU A 52 6.43 -3.68 22.33
CA LEU A 52 7.14 -4.73 23.06
C LEU A 52 6.38 -6.06 22.99
N GLY A 53 7.04 -7.16 22.60
CA GLY A 53 6.37 -8.45 22.48
C GLY A 53 5.65 -8.68 21.15
N MET A 54 5.69 -7.70 20.25
CA MET A 54 5.23 -7.84 18.86
C MET A 54 6.40 -8.07 17.91
N LYS A 55 6.10 -8.68 16.77
CA LYS A 55 6.95 -8.76 15.58
C LYS A 55 6.16 -8.28 14.37
N GLU A 56 6.88 -7.97 13.30
CA GLU A 56 6.26 -7.56 12.04
C GLU A 56 6.00 -8.77 11.15
N GLU A 57 4.75 -8.91 10.72
CA GLU A 57 4.35 -9.88 9.71
C GLU A 57 4.01 -9.14 8.42
N VAL A 58 4.78 -9.43 7.38
CA VAL A 58 4.62 -8.83 6.06
C VAL A 58 3.82 -9.77 5.16
N THR A 59 2.62 -9.36 4.78
CA THR A 59 1.82 -10.07 3.78
C THR A 59 1.87 -9.32 2.46
N THR A 60 2.29 -10.02 1.41
CA THR A 60 2.27 -9.49 0.04
C THR A 60 1.20 -10.20 -0.77
N LYS A 61 0.32 -9.42 -1.41
CA LYS A 61 -0.65 -9.93 -2.39
C LYS A 61 -0.47 -9.22 -3.72
N THR A 62 -0.38 -10.01 -4.79
CA THR A 62 -0.26 -9.48 -6.15
C THR A 62 -1.58 -9.70 -6.88
N TYR A 63 -2.07 -8.67 -7.53
CA TYR A 63 -3.28 -8.72 -8.34
C TYR A 63 -2.98 -8.20 -9.73
N HIS A 64 -3.62 -8.77 -10.75
CA HIS A 64 -3.63 -8.20 -12.09
C HIS A 64 -4.33 -6.84 -12.07
N LEU A 65 -3.90 -5.91 -12.92
CA LEU A 65 -4.63 -4.66 -13.13
C LEU A 65 -5.65 -4.84 -14.25
N ALA A 66 -6.88 -4.42 -14.00
CA ALA A 66 -7.90 -4.28 -15.03
C ALA A 66 -8.25 -2.81 -15.22
N SER A 67 -8.50 -2.42 -16.46
CA SER A 67 -8.83 -1.04 -16.79
C SER A 67 -10.19 -0.63 -16.23
N LEU A 68 -10.32 0.65 -15.90
CA LEU A 68 -11.61 1.26 -15.56
C LEU A 68 -12.47 1.55 -16.80
N ASN A 69 -11.89 1.52 -18.00
CA ASN A 69 -12.54 1.78 -19.27
C ASN A 69 -12.37 0.58 -20.21
N ASP A 70 -13.45 0.17 -20.88
CA ASP A 70 -13.46 -1.01 -21.75
C ASP A 70 -12.69 -0.80 -23.06
N LYS A 71 -12.47 0.45 -23.48
CA LYS A 71 -11.84 0.80 -24.76
C LYS A 71 -10.36 1.11 -24.66
N MET A 72 -9.85 1.39 -23.45
CA MET A 72 -8.47 1.82 -23.25
C MET A 72 -7.97 1.42 -21.87
N ASN A 73 -6.67 1.12 -21.77
CA ASN A 73 -6.00 0.83 -20.52
C ASN A 73 -5.75 2.12 -19.71
N ILE A 74 -6.57 2.37 -18.68
CA ILE A 74 -6.50 3.58 -17.86
C ILE A 74 -6.40 3.21 -16.39
N LEU A 75 -5.40 3.80 -15.72
CA LEU A 75 -5.28 3.84 -14.27
C LEU A 75 -5.55 5.27 -13.81
N THR A 76 -6.58 5.44 -12.98
CA THR A 76 -6.95 6.78 -12.49
C THR A 76 -6.43 7.04 -11.09
N TYR A 77 -6.11 8.30 -10.79
CA TYR A 77 -5.82 8.74 -9.44
C TYR A 77 -6.58 10.03 -9.13
N LYS A 78 -6.73 10.34 -7.84
CA LYS A 78 -7.18 11.65 -7.36
C LYS A 78 -6.09 12.23 -6.49
N GLN A 79 -5.71 13.49 -6.74
CA GLN A 79 -4.75 14.19 -5.89
C GLN A 79 -5.39 14.54 -4.53
N LEU A 80 -4.59 14.44 -3.47
CA LEU A 80 -4.95 14.89 -2.13
C LEU A 80 -4.06 16.07 -1.74
N GLY A 81 -4.69 17.11 -1.19
CA GLY A 81 -4.04 18.37 -0.83
C GLY A 81 -3.59 19.18 -2.04
N THR A 82 -2.89 20.28 -1.74
CA THR A 82 -2.43 21.27 -2.75
C THR A 82 -1.02 20.98 -3.27
N SER A 83 -0.27 20.09 -2.62
CA SER A 83 1.13 19.79 -2.98
C SER A 83 1.28 18.82 -4.16
N GLY A 84 0.20 18.11 -4.53
CA GLY A 84 0.18 17.12 -5.60
C GLY A 84 1.00 15.83 -5.34
N LYS A 85 1.63 15.71 -4.16
CA LYS A 85 2.47 14.57 -3.78
C LYS A 85 1.66 13.37 -3.30
N GLU A 86 0.51 13.62 -2.68
CA GLU A 86 -0.37 12.57 -2.19
C GLU A 86 -1.43 12.25 -3.25
N LYS A 87 -1.54 10.97 -3.61
CA LYS A 87 -2.44 10.52 -4.67
C LYS A 87 -3.19 9.28 -4.20
N VAL A 88 -4.48 9.24 -4.45
CA VAL A 88 -5.32 8.06 -4.22
C VAL A 88 -5.60 7.42 -5.55
N PHE A 89 -5.10 6.21 -5.76
CA PHE A 89 -5.36 5.47 -6.98
C PHE A 89 -6.69 4.75 -6.88
N VAL A 90 -7.44 4.78 -7.98
CA VAL A 90 -8.67 4.02 -8.18
C VAL A 90 -8.38 2.99 -9.26
N TYR A 91 -8.59 1.71 -8.94
CA TYR A 91 -8.16 0.59 -9.79
C TYR A 91 -9.12 -0.60 -9.69
N LYS A 92 -9.09 -1.50 -10.69
CA LYS A 92 -9.79 -2.79 -10.65
C LYS A 92 -8.77 -3.92 -10.73
N THR A 93 -9.11 -5.07 -10.15
CA THR A 93 -8.28 -6.28 -10.23
C THR A 93 -8.86 -7.35 -11.17
N SER A 94 -10.07 -7.12 -11.68
CA SER A 94 -10.73 -7.93 -12.69
C SER A 94 -11.64 -7.07 -13.57
N VAL A 95 -11.76 -7.43 -14.85
CA VAL A 95 -12.61 -6.73 -15.82
C VAL A 95 -14.08 -6.76 -15.38
N ASN A 96 -14.52 -7.90 -14.81
CA ASN A 96 -15.89 -8.12 -14.36
C ASN A 96 -16.20 -7.47 -13.00
N GLN A 97 -15.25 -6.73 -12.41
CA GLN A 97 -15.43 -6.12 -11.11
C GLN A 97 -16.33 -4.88 -11.20
N LYS A 98 -17.51 -4.95 -10.57
CA LYS A 98 -18.53 -3.88 -10.59
C LYS A 98 -18.04 -2.57 -9.96
N LYS A 99 -17.42 -2.63 -8.77
CA LYS A 99 -16.94 -1.45 -8.04
C LYS A 99 -15.42 -1.41 -8.02
N PRO A 100 -14.78 -0.30 -8.41
CA PRO A 100 -13.34 -0.19 -8.32
C PRO A 100 -12.86 -0.10 -6.87
N LEU A 101 -11.63 -0.55 -6.64
CA LEU A 101 -10.90 -0.39 -5.39
C LEU A 101 -10.24 0.98 -5.34
N LYS A 102 -9.99 1.46 -4.13
CA LYS A 102 -9.24 2.69 -3.85
C LYS A 102 -8.07 2.37 -2.95
N THR A 103 -6.94 3.05 -3.13
CA THR A 103 -5.85 2.98 -2.16
C THR A 103 -6.28 3.62 -0.84
N ARG A 104 -5.72 3.13 0.27
CA ARG A 104 -5.98 3.70 1.61
C ARG A 104 -5.43 5.13 1.68
N VAL A 105 -6.15 6.00 2.37
CA VAL A 105 -5.73 7.38 2.65
C VAL A 105 -5.26 7.44 4.09
N ALA A 106 -3.95 7.30 4.31
CA ALA A 106 -3.34 7.38 5.64
C ALA A 106 -1.84 7.67 5.52
N VAL A 107 -1.26 8.27 6.57
CA VAL A 107 0.17 8.65 6.62
C VAL A 107 1.11 7.44 6.53
N ASP A 108 0.67 6.29 7.04
CA ASP A 108 1.38 5.02 6.98
C ASP A 108 1.22 4.28 5.63
N THR A 109 0.56 4.91 4.65
CA THR A 109 0.35 4.34 3.33
C THR A 109 1.33 4.91 2.32
N LYS A 110 2.11 4.03 1.67
CA LYS A 110 3.02 4.41 0.58
C LYS A 110 2.48 3.92 -0.75
N ILE A 111 2.59 4.77 -1.77
CA ILE A 111 2.14 4.43 -3.13
C ILE A 111 3.26 4.73 -4.10
N THR A 112 3.66 3.72 -4.85
CA THR A 112 4.72 3.81 -5.86
C THR A 112 4.16 3.41 -7.21
N LEU A 113 4.51 4.18 -8.24
CA LEU A 113 4.14 3.90 -9.62
C LEU A 113 5.39 3.56 -10.43
N HIS A 114 5.45 2.33 -10.92
CA HIS A 114 6.49 1.81 -11.79
C HIS A 114 5.97 1.81 -13.23
N LYS A 115 6.61 2.59 -14.11
CA LYS A 115 6.30 2.66 -15.55
C LYS A 115 7.24 1.75 -16.35
N ASN A 116 6.88 1.42 -17.58
CA ASN A 116 7.62 0.47 -18.43
C ASN A 116 7.68 -0.96 -17.84
N ALA A 117 6.67 -1.38 -17.08
CA ALA A 117 6.62 -2.73 -16.55
C ALA A 117 6.27 -3.75 -17.65
N THR A 118 6.72 -5.00 -17.50
CA THR A 118 6.39 -6.10 -18.43
C THR A 118 4.99 -6.68 -18.21
N ALA A 119 4.39 -6.44 -17.04
CA ALA A 119 3.06 -6.91 -16.69
C ALA A 119 2.32 -5.87 -15.85
N ASN A 120 1.03 -5.70 -16.15
CA ASN A 120 0.15 -4.76 -15.47
C ASN A 120 -0.41 -5.39 -14.20
N LYS A 121 0.06 -4.92 -13.05
CA LYS A 121 -0.29 -5.50 -11.75
C LYS A 121 -0.17 -4.49 -10.62
N VAL A 122 -0.88 -4.76 -9.53
CA VAL A 122 -0.72 -4.07 -8.27
C VAL A 122 -0.23 -5.06 -7.23
N LYS A 123 0.89 -4.72 -6.59
CA LYS A 123 1.40 -5.44 -5.43
C LYS A 123 1.01 -4.66 -4.18
N VAL A 124 0.23 -5.31 -3.33
CA VAL A 124 -0.22 -4.76 -2.05
C VAL A 124 0.55 -5.45 -0.95
N THR A 125 1.43 -4.70 -0.30
CA THR A 125 2.22 -5.18 0.84
C THR A 125 1.63 -4.58 2.11
N SER A 126 1.24 -5.41 3.07
CA SER A 126 0.70 -4.96 4.35
C SER A 126 1.59 -5.50 5.46
N THR A 127 2.04 -4.62 6.35
CA THR A 127 2.82 -5.01 7.53
C THR A 127 1.91 -4.92 8.73
N HIS A 128 1.75 -6.01 9.47
CA HIS A 128 0.97 -6.04 10.70
C HIS A 128 1.88 -6.35 11.90
N TYR A 129 1.55 -5.77 13.05
CA TYR A 129 2.09 -6.21 14.31
C TYR A 129 1.37 -7.47 14.76
N VAL A 130 2.12 -8.52 15.07
CA VAL A 130 1.60 -9.77 15.62
C VAL A 130 2.43 -10.20 16.81
N TYR A 131 1.84 -10.91 17.77
CA TYR A 131 2.61 -11.38 18.92
C TYR A 131 3.77 -12.27 18.48
N LYS A 132 4.96 -11.99 19.02
CA LYS A 132 6.18 -12.71 18.61
C LYS A 132 6.20 -14.15 19.13
N ASP A 133 5.62 -14.37 20.31
CA ASP A 133 5.56 -15.64 21.03
C ASP A 133 4.29 -15.73 21.90
N LYS A 134 4.03 -16.93 22.42
CA LYS A 134 2.86 -17.23 23.25
C LYS A 134 2.87 -16.50 24.60
N LEU A 135 4.05 -16.19 25.15
CA LEU A 135 4.16 -15.42 26.39
C LEU A 135 3.64 -13.99 26.17
N SER A 136 4.05 -13.36 25.08
CA SER A 136 3.63 -12.02 24.68
C SER A 136 2.12 -11.97 24.43
N GLU A 137 1.57 -12.99 23.76
CA GLU A 137 0.12 -13.13 23.58
C GLU A 137 -0.62 -13.28 24.92
N VAL A 138 -0.13 -14.10 25.86
CA VAL A 138 -0.76 -14.24 27.19
C VAL A 138 -0.68 -12.92 27.98
N MET A 139 0.48 -12.28 27.95
CA MET A 139 0.76 -11.04 28.67
C MET A 139 -0.10 -9.89 28.14
N PHE A 140 -0.05 -9.63 26.83
CA PHE A 140 -0.62 -8.46 26.20
C PHE A 140 -1.93 -8.71 25.44
N GLY A 141 -2.35 -9.96 25.22
CA GLY A 141 -3.55 -10.33 24.46
C GLY A 141 -4.86 -9.68 24.91
N ILE A 142 -4.95 -9.25 26.17
CA ILE A 142 -6.10 -8.51 26.69
C ILE A 142 -6.26 -7.12 26.04
N LEU A 143 -5.20 -6.59 25.42
CA LEU A 143 -5.18 -5.30 24.73
C LEU A 143 -5.75 -5.39 23.31
N ASN A 144 -5.92 -6.60 22.78
CA ASN A 144 -6.56 -6.88 21.49
C ASN A 144 -5.96 -6.10 20.30
N ASP A 145 -4.64 -5.87 20.35
CA ASP A 145 -3.84 -5.17 19.34
C ASP A 145 -3.20 -6.13 18.32
N ASN A 146 -3.54 -7.41 18.39
CA ASN A 146 -3.05 -8.40 17.44
C ASN A 146 -3.51 -8.10 16.01
N LYS A 147 -2.59 -8.26 15.05
CA LYS A 147 -2.78 -7.93 13.63
C LYS A 147 -3.12 -6.45 13.39
N GLN A 148 -2.68 -5.55 14.28
CA GLN A 148 -2.76 -4.12 14.02
C GLN A 148 -1.92 -3.77 12.78
N LEU A 149 -2.51 -3.02 11.85
CA LEU A 149 -1.81 -2.60 10.64
C LEU A 149 -0.77 -1.51 11.00
N LYS A 150 0.50 -1.79 10.73
CA LYS A 150 1.62 -0.85 10.89
C LYS A 150 1.73 0.08 9.70
N ASN A 151 1.73 -0.50 8.49
CA ASN A 151 1.85 0.24 7.25
C ASN A 151 1.25 -0.56 6.09
N LYS A 152 0.98 0.15 5.00
CA LYS A 152 0.51 -0.45 3.76
C LYS A 152 1.18 0.18 2.55
N GLN A 153 1.70 -0.64 1.66
CA GLN A 153 2.33 -0.18 0.43
C GLN A 153 1.58 -0.72 -0.78
N TYR A 154 1.35 0.16 -1.75
CA TYR A 154 0.79 -0.17 -3.06
C TYR A 154 1.83 0.14 -4.13
N ASP A 155 2.36 -0.90 -4.78
CA ASP A 155 3.22 -0.76 -5.95
C ASP A 155 2.39 -1.07 -7.20
N PHE A 156 2.13 -0.04 -7.99
CA PHE A 156 1.46 -0.15 -9.29
C PHE A 156 2.52 -0.33 -10.37
N TYR A 157 2.43 -1.43 -11.11
CA TYR A 157 3.26 -1.70 -12.27
C TYR A 157 2.39 -1.56 -13.50
N VAL A 158 2.76 -0.62 -14.37
CA VAL A 158 2.06 -0.35 -15.62
C VAL A 158 3.04 -0.29 -16.78
N ASP A 159 2.65 -0.87 -17.90
CA ASP A 159 3.38 -0.76 -19.16
C ASP A 159 3.11 0.60 -19.86
N ASN A 160 3.68 0.80 -21.04
CA ASN A 160 3.55 2.06 -21.79
C ASN A 160 2.21 2.23 -22.50
N SER A 161 1.42 1.17 -22.64
CA SER A 161 0.04 1.19 -23.15
C SER A 161 -0.96 1.71 -22.11
N TRP A 162 -0.57 1.86 -20.85
CA TRP A 162 -1.44 2.40 -19.81
C TRP A 162 -1.34 3.92 -19.69
N LEU A 163 -2.51 4.55 -19.72
CA LEU A 163 -2.66 5.96 -19.44
C LEU A 163 -2.93 6.18 -17.94
N VAL A 164 -2.03 6.90 -17.27
CA VAL A 164 -2.19 7.26 -15.86
C VAL A 164 -2.61 8.73 -15.74
N VAL A 165 -3.87 8.98 -15.37
CA VAL A 165 -4.49 10.32 -15.40
C VAL A 165 -5.35 10.57 -14.16
N ASP A 166 -5.66 11.84 -13.89
CA ASP A 166 -6.59 12.19 -12.82
C ASP A 166 -8.02 11.69 -13.14
N THR A 167 -8.82 11.41 -12.11
CA THR A 167 -10.21 10.98 -12.24
C THR A 167 -11.07 11.96 -13.05
N ASP A 168 -10.88 13.26 -12.91
CA ASP A 168 -11.66 14.27 -13.62
C ASP A 168 -11.27 14.33 -15.10
N THR A 169 -9.97 14.21 -15.39
CA THR A 169 -9.45 14.10 -16.76
C THR A 169 -9.95 12.82 -17.43
N ALA A 170 -9.95 11.69 -16.71
CA ALA A 170 -10.42 10.41 -17.23
C ALA A 170 -11.90 10.45 -17.60
N ALA A 171 -12.73 11.17 -16.84
CA ALA A 171 -14.15 11.34 -17.14
C ALA A 171 -14.41 12.15 -18.42
N LYS A 172 -13.59 13.18 -18.67
CA LYS A 172 -13.71 14.05 -19.86
C LYS A 172 -13.06 13.45 -21.11
N LEU A 173 -12.12 12.52 -20.94
CA LEU A 173 -11.33 11.94 -22.01
C LEU A 173 -12.17 11.37 -23.18
N PRO A 174 -13.26 10.60 -22.97
CA PRO A 174 -14.06 10.08 -24.09
C PRO A 174 -14.70 11.18 -24.95
N ALA A 175 -15.06 12.32 -24.36
CA ALA A 175 -15.62 13.45 -25.10
C ALA A 175 -14.53 14.16 -25.91
N LEU A 176 -13.37 14.41 -25.29
CA LEU A 176 -12.21 15.02 -25.93
C LEU A 176 -11.70 14.20 -27.12
N LEU A 177 -11.66 12.88 -26.97
CA LEU A 177 -11.23 11.97 -28.04
C LEU A 177 -12.19 11.97 -29.23
N LYS A 178 -13.48 12.17 -28.99
CA LYS A 178 -14.47 12.31 -30.06
C LYS A 178 -14.32 13.66 -30.77
N SER A 179 -14.06 14.74 -30.05
CA SER A 179 -13.91 16.07 -30.66
C SER A 179 -12.61 16.24 -31.45
N HIS A 180 -11.52 15.57 -31.04
CA HIS A 180 -10.21 15.64 -31.68
C HIS A 180 -9.80 14.36 -32.42
N GLN A 181 -10.77 13.64 -32.98
CA GLN A 181 -10.50 12.34 -33.61
C GLN A 181 -9.53 12.45 -34.81
N ALA A 182 -9.64 13.49 -35.63
CA ALA A 182 -8.76 13.74 -36.77
C ALA A 182 -7.33 14.07 -36.31
N ASP A 183 -7.20 14.99 -35.36
CA ASP A 183 -5.91 15.38 -34.78
C ASP A 183 -5.22 14.18 -34.11
N MET A 184 -5.99 13.35 -33.40
CA MET A 184 -5.49 12.13 -32.78
C MET A 184 -4.93 11.15 -33.83
N GLN A 185 -5.63 10.94 -34.96
CA GLN A 185 -5.13 10.05 -36.01
C GLN A 185 -3.81 10.56 -36.61
N ALA A 186 -3.70 11.86 -36.85
CA ALA A 186 -2.46 12.47 -37.32
C ALA A 186 -1.32 12.29 -36.30
N MET A 187 -1.58 12.53 -35.00
CA MET A 187 -0.59 12.33 -33.93
C MET A 187 -0.19 10.86 -33.76
N ILE A 188 -1.13 9.91 -33.91
CA ILE A 188 -0.83 8.47 -33.86
C ILE A 188 0.12 8.10 -34.99
N GLN A 189 -0.14 8.55 -36.22
CA GLN A 189 0.73 8.26 -37.37
C GLN A 189 2.13 8.88 -37.19
N ALA A 190 2.20 10.12 -36.74
CA ALA A 190 3.46 10.80 -36.47
C ALA A 190 4.27 10.09 -35.36
N ASN A 191 3.61 9.74 -34.24
CA ASN A 191 4.25 9.04 -33.13
C ASN A 191 4.65 7.61 -33.51
N MET A 192 3.84 6.89 -34.30
CA MET A 192 4.18 5.56 -34.80
C MET A 192 5.43 5.62 -35.70
N LYS A 193 5.50 6.59 -36.62
CA LYS A 193 6.68 6.77 -37.49
C LYS A 193 7.94 7.04 -36.67
N ALA A 194 7.85 7.91 -35.67
CA ALA A 194 8.96 8.18 -34.75
C ALA A 194 9.38 6.95 -33.95
N SER A 195 8.42 6.19 -33.41
CA SER A 195 8.67 4.95 -32.67
C SER A 195 9.29 3.85 -33.55
N MET A 196 8.87 3.72 -34.81
CA MET A 196 9.45 2.78 -35.77
C MET A 196 10.88 3.16 -36.14
N GLN A 197 11.17 4.45 -36.35
CA GLN A 197 12.53 4.93 -36.59
C GLN A 197 13.45 4.69 -35.39
N GLN A 198 12.94 4.85 -34.16
CA GLN A 198 13.67 4.54 -32.94
C GLN A 198 13.98 3.04 -32.86
N ALA A 199 12.98 2.19 -33.08
CA ALA A 199 13.14 0.73 -33.03
C ALA A 199 14.05 0.17 -34.13
N GLN A 200 14.10 0.81 -35.32
CA GLN A 200 15.02 0.46 -36.40
C GLN A 200 16.50 0.68 -36.06
N LYS A 201 16.81 1.62 -35.16
CA LYS A 201 18.19 1.83 -34.68
C LYS A 201 18.67 0.72 -33.73
N ASP A 202 17.74 0.02 -33.10
CA ASP A 202 18.04 -0.91 -32.01
C ASP A 202 18.06 -2.40 -32.42
N LYS A 203 17.60 -2.79 -33.64
CA LYS A 203 17.53 -4.23 -34.00
C LYS A 203 17.75 -4.56 -35.48
N ALA A 204 18.85 -5.26 -35.76
CA ALA A 204 19.20 -5.86 -37.06
C ALA A 204 18.84 -7.37 -37.18
N ASN A 205 18.15 -7.99 -36.21
CA ASN A 205 17.83 -9.44 -36.26
C ASN A 205 16.58 -9.78 -35.41
N MET A 206 15.37 -9.57 -35.93
CA MET A 206 14.11 -9.97 -35.28
C MET A 206 13.32 -10.96 -36.13
N SER A 207 12.77 -11.99 -35.48
CA SER A 207 11.80 -12.93 -36.08
C SER A 207 10.47 -12.24 -36.44
N GLN A 208 9.74 -12.76 -37.43
CA GLN A 208 8.45 -12.23 -37.89
C GLN A 208 7.40 -12.08 -36.77
N GLU A 209 7.31 -13.04 -35.84
CA GLU A 209 6.41 -12.95 -34.69
C GLU A 209 6.76 -11.82 -33.73
N GLN A 210 8.06 -11.61 -33.51
CA GLN A 210 8.55 -10.54 -32.64
C GLN A 210 8.30 -9.17 -33.29
N GLN A 211 8.37 -9.07 -34.63
CA GLN A 211 8.03 -7.85 -35.35
C GLN A 211 6.55 -7.50 -35.21
N ILE A 212 5.65 -8.48 -35.33
CA ILE A 212 4.20 -8.27 -35.17
C ILE A 212 3.86 -7.79 -33.75
N ASN A 213 4.41 -8.45 -32.72
CA ASN A 213 4.16 -8.04 -31.33
C ASN A 213 4.77 -6.67 -31.01
N LEU A 214 5.95 -6.36 -31.56
CA LEU A 214 6.57 -5.05 -31.40
C LEU A 214 5.73 -3.95 -32.07
N GLN A 215 5.25 -4.17 -33.30
CA GLN A 215 4.38 -3.21 -33.98
C GLN A 215 3.09 -2.94 -33.20
N LYS A 216 2.45 -3.99 -32.65
CA LYS A 216 1.28 -3.84 -31.77
C LYS A 216 1.61 -3.01 -30.53
N GLN A 217 2.72 -3.29 -29.86
CA GLN A 217 3.15 -2.54 -28.67
C GLN A 217 3.44 -1.07 -28.99
N LEU A 218 4.15 -0.79 -30.08
CA LEU A 218 4.46 0.56 -30.51
C LEU A 218 3.20 1.34 -30.92
N LEU A 219 2.21 0.68 -31.54
CA LEU A 219 0.92 1.29 -31.85
C LEU A 219 0.19 1.73 -30.56
N GLU A 220 0.11 0.86 -29.55
CA GLU A 220 -0.54 1.19 -28.28
C GLU A 220 0.21 2.31 -27.53
N GLU A 221 1.54 2.28 -27.52
CA GLU A 221 2.34 3.35 -26.94
C GLU A 221 2.14 4.68 -27.69
N ALA A 222 2.10 4.65 -29.02
CA ALA A 222 1.85 5.83 -29.86
C ALA A 222 0.45 6.42 -29.60
N LYS A 223 -0.57 5.57 -29.43
CA LYS A 223 -1.92 6.01 -29.02
C LYS A 223 -1.88 6.73 -27.68
N VAL A 224 -1.25 6.14 -26.67
CA VAL A 224 -1.13 6.76 -25.34
C VAL A 224 -0.36 8.09 -25.41
N LYS A 225 0.69 8.16 -26.23
CA LYS A 225 1.49 9.38 -26.42
C LYS A 225 0.68 10.49 -27.09
N ALA A 226 -0.10 10.16 -28.12
CA ALA A 226 -1.02 11.11 -28.77
C ALA A 226 -2.07 11.64 -27.77
N ILE A 227 -2.66 10.76 -26.96
CA ILE A 227 -3.61 11.18 -25.92
C ILE A 227 -2.93 12.11 -24.90
N LYS A 228 -1.71 11.79 -24.45
CA LYS A 228 -0.96 12.67 -23.55
C LYS A 228 -0.63 14.03 -24.17
N GLN A 229 -0.45 14.11 -25.49
CA GLN A 229 -0.22 15.37 -26.20
C GLN A 229 -1.51 16.20 -26.30
N LEU A 230 -2.67 15.56 -26.52
CA LEU A 230 -3.98 16.24 -26.52
C LEU A 230 -4.42 16.74 -25.14
N LEU A 231 -3.90 16.13 -24.07
CA LEU A 231 -4.21 16.51 -22.68
C LEU A 231 -3.31 17.62 -22.11
N LYS A 232 -2.29 18.06 -22.85
CA LYS A 232 -1.43 19.19 -22.49
C LYS A 232 -1.97 20.48 -23.06
#